data_AF-A0A7X9E8Z7-F1
#
_entry.id   AF-A0A7X9E8Z7-F1
#
_cell.length_a   1.000
_cell.length_b   1.000
_cell.length_c   1.000
_cell.angle_alpha   90.00
_cell.angle_beta   90.00
_cell.angle_gamma   90.00
#
_symmetry.space_group_name_H-M   'P 1'
#
loop_
_entity.id
_entity.type
_entity.pdbx_description
1 polymer ?
#
loop_
_entity_poly.entity_id
_entity_poly.type
_entity_poly.pdbx_seq_one_letter_code
_entity_poly.pdbx_strand_id
1 'polypeptide(L)'
;MKAKQYIREIIQRSCLPARERKELKIDLENEICSALERGESIEQIIERMGDPDEVAAEIYENFTDNFIRPFREYKSERKLFGLPLVHIIRANYAASVPHFRTVSTRGVNIGGRYDHMSYVYRLPTARGVFAFGPKAKGIIAIGNLSAGFISIGNISTGLISIGNLSAGLFSLGNMALAILVTFGNLVAGTLAAGNAALGYASAGNFVLGKFAIGNETMGTHTFSVSNLYIQLDAIKTFFRELSAPAPVKAFFGVIEKLCGVIANPMSSIPFFIILSLLLLIVTLTLYIVPNRLLMRKSEPN
;
A
#
# COMPACT_ATOMS: atom_id res chain seq x y z
N MET A 1 29.31 5.04 -6.11
CA MET A 1 27.84 5.24 -6.26
C MET A 1 27.63 6.30 -7.34
N LYS A 2 26.54 6.29 -8.15
CA LYS A 2 26.36 7.33 -9.19
C LYS A 2 25.89 8.67 -8.58
N ALA A 3 26.32 9.80 -9.15
CA ALA A 3 25.93 11.16 -8.73
C ALA A 3 24.41 11.34 -8.59
N LYS A 4 23.65 10.97 -9.62
CA LYS A 4 22.17 11.03 -9.58
C LYS A 4 21.55 10.20 -8.45
N GLN A 5 22.19 9.10 -8.08
CA GLN A 5 21.73 8.26 -6.96
C GLN A 5 22.05 8.94 -5.62
N TYR A 6 23.24 9.51 -5.47
CA TYR A 6 23.65 10.24 -4.27
C TYR A 6 22.70 11.41 -3.96
N ILE A 7 22.46 12.29 -4.94
CA ILE A 7 21.51 13.41 -4.83
C ILE A 7 20.12 12.91 -4.43
N ARG A 8 19.64 11.86 -5.10
CA ARG A 8 18.32 11.30 -4.82
C ARG A 8 18.19 10.80 -3.38
N GLU A 9 19.23 10.14 -2.85
CA GLU A 9 19.22 9.63 -1.47
C GLU A 9 19.19 10.79 -0.47
N ILE A 10 19.99 11.85 -0.66
CA ILE A 10 19.96 13.07 0.19
C ILE A 10 18.55 13.68 0.17
N ILE A 11 18.03 13.92 -1.03
CA ILE A 11 16.71 14.54 -1.24
C ILE A 11 15.56 13.73 -0.63
N GLN A 12 15.62 12.41 -0.70
CA GLN A 12 14.58 11.55 -0.13
C GLN A 12 14.65 11.49 1.41
N ARG A 13 15.85 11.66 1.97
CA ARG A 13 16.11 11.55 3.41
C ARG A 13 16.10 12.90 4.15
N SER A 14 16.20 14.02 3.44
CA SER A 14 16.20 15.37 4.04
C SER A 14 14.85 15.76 4.63
N CYS A 15 13.76 15.05 4.31
CA CYS A 15 12.40 15.28 4.83
C CYS A 15 11.87 16.72 4.71
N LEU A 16 12.49 17.55 3.85
CA LEU A 16 12.12 18.94 3.63
C LEU A 16 10.75 19.08 2.95
N PRO A 17 10.06 20.23 3.11
CA PRO A 17 8.89 20.55 2.31
C PRO A 17 9.22 20.62 0.80
N ALA A 18 8.18 20.56 -0.04
CA ALA A 18 8.36 20.31 -1.46
C ALA A 18 9.16 21.41 -2.18
N ARG A 19 9.05 22.66 -1.72
CA ARG A 19 9.74 23.81 -2.31
C ARG A 19 11.23 23.74 -2.02
N GLU A 20 11.59 23.61 -0.76
CA GLU A 20 12.95 23.55 -0.24
C GLU A 20 13.67 22.31 -0.77
N ARG A 21 12.95 21.19 -0.90
CA ARG A 21 13.47 19.99 -1.55
C ARG A 21 13.79 20.20 -3.03
N LYS A 22 13.03 21.04 -3.74
CA LYS A 22 13.28 21.36 -5.14
C LYS A 22 14.51 22.26 -5.27
N GLU A 23 14.63 23.26 -4.40
CA GLU A 23 15.78 24.17 -4.31
C GLU A 23 17.05 23.38 -3.98
N LEU A 24 17.05 22.58 -2.91
CA LEU A 24 18.15 21.70 -2.52
C LEU A 24 18.59 20.77 -3.66
N LYS A 25 17.65 20.26 -4.45
CA LYS A 25 17.99 19.39 -5.60
C LYS A 25 18.79 20.14 -6.64
N ILE A 26 18.39 21.37 -6.96
CA ILE A 26 19.07 22.21 -7.94
C ILE A 26 20.47 22.55 -7.45
N ASP A 27 20.60 22.90 -6.16
CA ASP A 27 21.88 23.27 -5.57
C ASP A 27 22.87 22.08 -5.58
N LEU A 28 22.42 20.90 -5.16
CA LEU A 28 23.22 19.68 -5.21
C LEU A 28 23.58 19.27 -6.65
N GLU A 29 22.66 19.42 -7.60
CA GLU A 29 22.94 19.16 -9.02
C GLU A 29 24.02 20.12 -9.55
N ASN A 30 23.94 21.40 -9.22
CA ASN A 30 24.92 22.40 -9.64
C ASN A 30 26.30 22.19 -9.00
N GLU A 31 26.36 21.93 -7.69
CA GLU A 31 27.63 21.70 -6.97
C GLU A 31 28.35 20.47 -7.53
N ILE A 32 27.62 19.35 -7.67
CA ILE A 32 28.22 18.09 -8.14
C ILE A 32 28.62 18.19 -9.61
N CYS A 33 27.81 18.84 -10.47
CA CYS A 33 28.20 19.09 -11.86
C CYS A 33 29.50 19.90 -11.94
N SER A 34 29.62 20.98 -11.16
CA SER A 34 30.82 21.82 -11.13
C SER A 34 32.06 21.05 -10.65
N ALA A 35 31.91 20.17 -9.66
CA ALA A 35 33.00 19.32 -9.19
C ALA A 35 33.45 18.30 -10.25
N LEU A 36 32.49 17.66 -10.95
CA LEU A 36 32.79 16.74 -12.05
C LEU A 36 33.48 17.44 -13.22
N GLU A 37 33.10 18.68 -13.55
CA GLU A 37 33.74 19.49 -14.58
C GLU A 37 35.19 19.86 -14.23
N ARG A 38 35.50 20.02 -12.94
CA ARG A 38 36.87 20.19 -12.43
C ARG A 38 37.69 18.90 -12.45
N GLY A 39 37.12 17.79 -12.90
CA GLY A 39 37.78 16.48 -12.99
C GLY A 39 37.73 15.67 -11.70
N GLU A 40 36.94 16.06 -10.70
CA GLU A 40 36.75 15.23 -9.50
C GLU A 40 35.94 13.97 -9.85
N SER A 41 36.29 12.85 -9.23
CA SER A 41 35.48 11.62 -9.27
C SER A 41 34.32 11.71 -8.29
N ILE A 42 33.26 10.93 -8.53
CA ILE A 42 32.10 10.91 -7.62
C ILE A 42 32.48 10.34 -6.24
N GLU A 43 33.47 9.45 -6.18
CA GLU A 43 34.01 8.92 -4.94
C GLU A 43 34.65 10.03 -4.08
N GLN A 44 35.46 10.90 -4.69
CA GLN A 44 36.07 12.05 -4.00
C GLN A 44 35.02 13.06 -3.51
N ILE A 45 33.98 13.30 -4.32
CA ILE A 45 32.87 14.18 -3.94
C ILE A 45 32.13 13.60 -2.71
N ILE A 46 31.85 12.30 -2.70
CA ILE A 46 31.20 11.62 -1.57
C ILE A 46 32.10 11.65 -0.33
N GLU A 47 33.41 11.43 -0.48
CA GLU A 47 34.37 11.50 0.62
C GLU A 47 34.43 12.89 1.24
N ARG A 48 34.32 13.95 0.43
CA ARG A 48 34.26 15.34 0.90
C ARG A 48 32.92 15.70 1.55
N MET A 49 31.81 15.27 0.95
CA MET A 49 30.47 15.68 1.39
C MET A 49 29.92 14.82 2.53
N GLY A 50 30.30 13.54 2.63
CA GLY A 50 29.81 12.60 3.64
C GLY A 50 28.81 11.57 3.12
N ASP A 51 28.36 10.67 4.02
CA ASP A 51 27.31 9.71 3.68
C ASP A 51 25.98 10.45 3.40
N PRO A 52 25.20 10.06 2.37
CA PRO A 52 23.98 10.80 2.03
C PRO A 52 22.92 10.82 3.15
N ASP A 53 22.92 9.90 4.12
CA ASP A 53 22.03 9.98 5.27
C ASP A 53 22.53 10.98 6.33
N GLU A 54 23.84 11.11 6.52
CA GLU A 54 24.46 12.10 7.40
C GLU A 54 24.22 13.52 6.86
N VAL A 55 24.52 13.73 5.57
CA VAL A 55 24.25 15.00 4.88
C VAL A 55 22.77 15.37 4.96
N ALA A 56 21.88 14.40 4.76
CA ALA A 56 20.45 14.62 4.90
C ALA A 56 20.01 14.92 6.33
N ALA A 57 20.70 14.36 7.34
CA ALA A 57 20.44 14.63 8.74
C ALA A 57 20.80 16.08 9.08
N GLU A 58 22.00 16.51 8.70
CA GLU A 58 22.50 17.87 8.93
C GLU A 58 21.61 18.91 8.26
N ILE A 59 21.21 18.68 7.01
CA ILE A 59 20.27 19.56 6.29
C ILE A 59 18.92 19.67 7.03
N TYR A 60 18.40 18.56 7.56
CA TYR A 60 17.13 18.56 8.29
C TYR A 60 17.24 19.30 9.62
N GLU A 61 18.34 19.08 10.34
CA GLU A 61 18.65 19.77 11.59
C GLU A 61 18.73 21.28 11.36
N ASN A 62 19.54 21.72 10.39
CA ASN A 62 19.68 23.13 10.02
C ASN A 62 18.35 23.78 9.60
N PHE A 63 17.40 23.00 9.07
CA PHE A 63 16.09 23.51 8.66
C PHE A 63 15.07 23.59 9.80
N THR A 64 15.20 22.73 10.83
CA THR A 64 14.18 22.58 11.88
C THR A 64 14.66 22.94 13.28
N ASP A 65 15.95 23.24 13.44
CA ASP A 65 16.65 23.36 14.72
C ASP A 65 16.44 22.13 15.63
N ASN A 66 16.26 20.95 15.03
CA ASN A 66 15.96 19.71 15.75
C ASN A 66 16.80 18.52 15.25
N PHE A 67 17.52 17.91 16.19
CA PHE A 67 18.35 16.71 15.96
C PHE A 67 17.53 15.43 15.76
N ILE A 68 16.26 15.41 16.18
CA ILE A 68 15.43 14.21 16.12
C ILE A 68 14.80 14.07 14.73
N ARG A 69 15.31 13.11 13.95
CA ARG A 69 14.74 12.75 12.64
C ARG A 69 13.28 12.25 12.77
N PRO A 70 12.41 12.53 11.77
CA PRO A 70 11.00 12.16 11.81
C PRO A 70 10.74 10.69 11.48
N PHE A 71 11.78 9.87 11.37
CA PHE A 71 11.66 8.43 11.15
C PHE A 71 12.85 7.64 11.71
N ARG A 72 12.64 6.34 11.86
CA ARG A 72 13.69 5.32 12.05
C ARG A 72 13.73 4.43 10.82
N GLU A 73 14.93 4.13 10.32
CA GLU A 73 15.14 3.27 9.14
C GLU A 73 15.98 2.06 9.54
N TYR A 74 15.46 0.85 9.29
CA TYR A 74 16.23 -0.39 9.30
C TYR A 74 16.33 -0.92 7.87
N LYS A 75 17.54 -1.33 7.47
CA LYS A 75 17.82 -1.91 6.16
C LYS A 75 18.70 -3.14 6.38
N SER A 76 18.26 -4.29 5.90
CA SER A 76 19.03 -5.52 6.04
C SER A 76 20.29 -5.49 5.18
N GLU A 77 21.39 -6.02 5.71
CA GLU A 77 22.64 -6.22 4.96
C GLU A 77 22.47 -7.22 3.81
N ARG A 78 21.69 -8.29 4.06
CA ARG A 78 21.35 -9.28 3.03
C ARG A 78 20.52 -8.63 1.93
N LYS A 79 20.93 -8.85 0.69
CA LYS A 79 20.26 -8.36 -0.52
C LYS A 79 19.81 -9.54 -1.39
N LEU A 80 18.71 -9.36 -2.11
CA LEU A 80 18.20 -10.27 -3.14
C LEU A 80 17.76 -9.42 -4.34
N PHE A 81 18.19 -9.78 -5.55
CA PHE A 81 17.96 -8.98 -6.77
C PHE A 81 18.43 -7.50 -6.64
N GLY A 82 19.49 -7.25 -5.88
CA GLY A 82 20.01 -5.89 -5.62
C GLY A 82 19.17 -5.06 -4.64
N LEU A 83 18.06 -5.60 -4.13
CA LEU A 83 17.21 -4.98 -3.11
C LEU A 83 17.57 -5.54 -1.73
N PRO A 84 17.52 -4.74 -0.65
CA PRO A 84 17.63 -5.30 0.70
C PRO A 84 16.48 -6.30 0.94
N LEU A 85 16.78 -7.40 1.62
CA LEU A 85 15.78 -8.41 1.97
C LEU A 85 14.65 -7.78 2.80
N VAL A 86 14.99 -7.00 3.81
CA VAL A 86 14.03 -6.28 4.66
C VAL A 86 14.41 -4.80 4.72
N HIS A 87 13.45 -3.93 4.45
CA HIS A 87 13.60 -2.49 4.63
C HIS A 87 12.38 -1.96 5.37
N ILE A 88 12.61 -1.40 6.56
CA ILE A 88 11.58 -0.85 7.43
C ILE A 88 11.83 0.65 7.60
N ILE A 89 10.82 1.46 7.35
CA ILE A 89 10.79 2.88 7.70
C ILE A 89 9.61 3.08 8.63
N ARG A 90 9.87 3.53 9.85
CA ARG A 90 8.84 3.84 10.84
C ARG A 90 8.83 5.32 11.15
N ALA A 91 7.66 5.95 11.06
CA ALA A 91 7.50 7.32 11.48
C ALA A 91 7.82 7.47 12.98
N ASN A 92 8.57 8.51 13.31
CA ASN A 92 8.83 8.92 14.68
C ASN A 92 7.86 10.05 15.04
N TYR A 93 6.73 9.70 15.65
CA TYR A 93 5.66 10.66 15.98
C TYR A 93 6.06 11.69 17.05
N ALA A 94 7.20 11.50 17.72
CA ALA A 94 7.75 12.45 18.69
C ALA A 94 8.59 13.58 18.04
N ALA A 95 8.93 13.48 16.75
CA ALA A 95 9.66 14.54 16.05
C ALA A 95 8.71 15.69 15.68
N SER A 96 9.15 16.94 15.91
CA SER A 96 8.44 18.11 15.39
C SER A 96 8.52 18.15 13.87
N VAL A 97 7.44 18.54 13.19
CA VAL A 97 7.52 18.95 11.77
C VAL A 97 7.03 20.37 11.58
N PRO A 98 7.53 21.04 10.52
CA PRO A 98 7.05 22.34 10.11
C PRO A 98 5.53 22.30 9.86
N HIS A 99 4.79 23.13 10.58
CA HIS A 99 3.36 23.31 10.37
C HIS A 99 3.12 23.92 8.98
N PHE A 100 2.18 23.36 8.20
CA PHE A 100 1.72 24.01 6.98
C PHE A 100 0.23 24.33 7.10
N ARG A 101 -0.11 25.60 6.82
CA ARG A 101 -1.49 26.04 6.71
C ARG A 101 -1.96 25.73 5.29
N THR A 102 -2.61 24.59 5.09
CA THR A 102 -3.26 24.28 3.81
C THR A 102 -4.42 25.25 3.62
N VAL A 103 -4.24 26.30 2.82
CA VAL A 103 -5.33 27.16 2.37
C VAL A 103 -6.02 26.44 1.22
N SER A 104 -7.07 25.69 1.55
CA SER A 104 -8.04 25.22 0.56
C SER A 104 -8.97 26.37 0.16
N THR A 105 -9.26 26.49 -1.13
CA THR A 105 -10.26 27.41 -1.69
C THR A 105 -11.62 27.19 -1.04
N ARG A 106 -12.13 28.24 -0.36
CA ARG A 106 -13.47 28.38 0.22
C ARG A 106 -13.96 27.23 1.11
N GLY A 107 -13.68 27.36 2.41
CA GLY A 107 -14.67 27.09 3.45
C GLY A 107 -14.93 25.63 3.85
N VAL A 108 -14.37 24.64 3.15
CA VAL A 108 -14.37 23.25 3.65
C VAL A 108 -13.12 23.03 4.50
N ASN A 109 -13.25 23.27 5.80
CA ASN A 109 -12.26 22.82 6.79
C ASN A 109 -12.34 21.29 6.91
N ILE A 110 -11.66 20.56 6.03
CA ILE A 110 -11.27 19.15 6.31
C ILE A 110 -9.96 19.18 7.12
N GLY A 111 -9.97 19.92 8.22
CA GLY A 111 -8.78 20.24 9.00
C GLY A 111 -8.99 19.88 10.45
N GLY A 112 -8.89 18.59 10.78
CA GLY A 112 -8.56 18.20 12.15
C GLY A 112 -7.21 18.79 12.53
N ARG A 113 -7.02 19.12 13.81
CA ARG A 113 -5.80 19.72 14.42
C ARG A 113 -4.54 18.83 14.37
N TYR A 114 -4.46 17.91 13.42
CA TYR A 114 -3.39 16.94 13.27
C TYR A 114 -3.09 16.74 11.77
N ASP A 115 -2.18 17.54 11.21
CA ASP A 115 -1.76 17.39 9.81
C ASP A 115 -0.76 16.21 9.65
N HIS A 116 -1.08 15.04 10.22
CA HIS A 116 -0.27 13.81 10.14
C HIS A 116 -0.18 13.25 8.72
N MET A 117 -1.05 13.68 7.81
CA MET A 117 -0.99 13.28 6.40
C MET A 117 0.23 13.90 5.70
N SER A 118 0.55 15.17 6.01
CA SER A 118 1.74 15.88 5.51
C SER A 118 3.06 15.20 5.94
N TYR A 119 3.09 14.58 7.13
CA TYR A 119 4.24 13.80 7.61
C TYR A 119 4.55 12.63 6.67
N VAL A 120 3.56 11.80 6.37
CA VAL A 120 3.74 10.57 5.59
C VAL A 120 4.33 10.86 4.21
N TYR A 121 3.93 11.95 3.55
CA TYR A 121 4.46 12.33 2.23
C TYR A 121 5.92 12.82 2.24
N ARG A 122 6.53 13.10 3.38
CA ARG A 122 7.93 13.55 3.47
C ARG A 122 8.89 12.47 3.93
N LEU A 123 8.38 11.34 4.39
CA LEU A 123 9.20 10.21 4.78
C LEU A 123 9.83 9.52 3.55
N PRO A 124 11.02 8.93 3.71
CA PRO A 124 11.63 8.13 2.67
C PRO A 124 10.75 6.92 2.32
N THR A 125 11.03 6.31 1.16
CA THR A 125 10.29 5.14 0.70
C THR A 125 11.04 3.87 1.07
N ALA A 126 10.38 2.96 1.79
CA ALA A 126 10.92 1.65 2.09
C ALA A 126 11.00 0.87 0.78
N ARG A 127 12.20 0.38 0.45
CA ARG A 127 12.52 -0.33 -0.80
C ARG A 127 13.24 -1.63 -0.47
N GLY A 128 12.64 -2.78 -0.77
CA GLY A 128 13.20 -4.09 -0.44
C GLY A 128 12.39 -5.25 -1.03
N VAL A 129 12.81 -6.49 -0.76
CA VAL A 129 11.96 -7.67 -1.00
C VAL A 129 10.73 -7.57 -0.10
N PHE A 130 10.96 -7.41 1.20
CA PHE A 130 9.96 -7.05 2.20
C PHE A 130 10.14 -5.58 2.58
N ALA A 131 9.19 -4.74 2.18
CA ALA A 131 9.20 -3.31 2.44
C ALA A 131 8.07 -2.94 3.41
N PHE A 132 8.42 -2.35 4.55
CA PHE A 132 7.48 -1.91 5.57
C PHE A 132 7.64 -0.41 5.81
N GLY A 133 6.55 0.34 5.76
CA GLY A 133 6.56 1.74 6.18
C GLY A 133 5.46 2.57 5.55
N PRO A 134 5.35 3.86 5.91
CA PRO A 134 4.27 4.71 5.39
C PRO A 134 4.23 4.80 3.87
N LYS A 135 5.40 4.71 3.21
CA LYS A 135 5.56 4.44 1.78
C LYS A 135 6.40 3.20 1.59
N ALA A 136 5.89 2.20 0.87
CA ALA A 136 6.58 0.95 0.64
C ALA A 136 6.57 0.57 -0.85
N LYS A 137 7.73 0.16 -1.38
CA LYS A 137 7.91 -0.37 -2.72
C LYS A 137 8.74 -1.65 -2.68
N GLY A 138 8.19 -2.78 -3.08
CA GLY A 138 8.90 -4.06 -2.96
C GLY A 138 8.22 -5.23 -3.65
N ILE A 139 8.70 -6.44 -3.40
CA ILE A 139 7.98 -7.65 -3.82
C ILE A 139 6.74 -7.79 -2.93
N ILE A 140 6.95 -7.72 -1.62
CA ILE A 140 5.91 -7.62 -0.60
C ILE A 140 6.02 -6.24 0.05
N ALA A 141 5.01 -5.40 -0.16
CA ALA A 141 4.97 -4.02 0.31
C ALA A 141 3.80 -3.80 1.28
N ILE A 142 4.11 -3.34 2.49
CA ILE A 142 3.11 -3.07 3.53
C ILE A 142 3.26 -1.62 4.01
N GLY A 143 2.24 -0.81 3.81
CA GLY A 143 2.30 0.62 4.08
C GLY A 143 1.04 1.39 3.74
N ASN A 144 0.92 2.65 4.17
CA ASN A 144 -0.23 3.48 3.78
C ASN A 144 -0.29 3.68 2.26
N LEU A 145 0.86 3.94 1.65
CA LEU A 145 1.07 3.96 0.20
C LEU A 145 1.99 2.80 -0.17
N SER A 146 1.45 1.75 -0.79
CA SER A 146 2.20 0.53 -1.09
C SER A 146 2.13 0.16 -2.57
N ALA A 147 3.28 -0.21 -3.14
CA ALA A 147 3.38 -0.72 -4.50
C ALA A 147 4.27 -1.96 -4.56
N GLY A 148 3.76 -3.07 -5.07
CA GLY A 148 4.56 -4.30 -5.15
C GLY A 148 3.90 -5.43 -5.92
N PHE A 149 4.48 -6.63 -5.86
CA PHE A 149 3.79 -7.81 -6.38
C PHE A 149 2.60 -8.17 -5.49
N ILE A 150 2.86 -8.24 -4.17
CA ILE A 150 1.84 -8.26 -3.12
C ILE A 150 1.90 -6.92 -2.40
N SER A 151 0.78 -6.21 -2.36
CA SER A 151 0.69 -4.87 -1.81
C SER A 151 -0.46 -4.78 -0.81
N ILE A 152 -0.17 -4.35 0.41
CA ILE A 152 -1.16 -4.19 1.48
C ILE A 152 -1.07 -2.76 2.02
N GLY A 153 -2.19 -2.03 2.05
CA GLY A 153 -2.16 -0.63 2.45
C GLY A 153 -3.48 0.10 2.42
N ASN A 154 -3.47 1.40 2.71
CA ASN A 154 -4.66 2.22 2.51
C ASN A 154 -4.87 2.50 1.02
N ILE A 155 -3.78 2.83 0.31
CA ILE A 155 -3.72 2.97 -1.13
C ILE A 155 -2.66 1.97 -1.62
N SER A 156 -3.10 0.94 -2.33
CA SER A 156 -2.27 -0.19 -2.74
C SER A 156 -2.34 -0.43 -4.24
N THR A 157 -1.20 -0.71 -4.86
CA THR A 157 -1.15 -1.19 -6.24
C THR A 157 -0.18 -2.35 -6.41
N GLY A 158 -0.51 -3.30 -7.29
CA GLY A 158 0.27 -4.52 -7.44
C GLY A 158 -0.43 -5.63 -8.21
N LEU A 159 0.20 -6.80 -8.29
CA LEU A 159 -0.47 -7.97 -8.86
C LEU A 159 -1.62 -8.40 -7.95
N ILE A 160 -1.35 -8.50 -6.65
CA ILE A 160 -2.31 -8.76 -5.59
C ILE A 160 -2.32 -7.53 -4.69
N SER A 161 -3.45 -6.84 -4.62
CA SER A 161 -3.59 -5.59 -3.87
C SER A 161 -4.69 -5.68 -2.83
N ILE A 162 -4.40 -5.32 -1.59
CA ILE A 162 -5.35 -5.31 -0.48
C ILE A 162 -5.32 -3.92 0.16
N GLY A 163 -6.45 -3.22 0.13
CA GLY A 163 -6.51 -1.91 0.74
C GLY A 163 -7.82 -1.17 0.62
N ASN A 164 -7.94 0.00 1.26
CA ASN A 164 -9.14 0.81 1.13
C ASN A 164 -9.36 1.26 -0.32
N LEU A 165 -8.29 1.72 -0.97
CA LEU A 165 -8.20 1.96 -2.39
C LEU A 165 -7.16 1.00 -2.98
N SER A 166 -7.58 0.09 -3.86
CA SER A 166 -6.68 -0.94 -4.41
C SER A 166 -6.82 -1.10 -5.92
N ALA A 167 -5.69 -1.31 -6.59
CA ALA A 167 -5.63 -1.51 -8.04
C ALA A 167 -4.63 -2.62 -8.45
N GLY A 168 -5.06 -3.60 -9.23
CA GLY A 168 -4.21 -4.73 -9.58
C GLY A 168 -4.74 -5.75 -10.57
N LEU A 169 -4.14 -6.94 -10.60
CA LEU A 169 -4.71 -8.09 -11.31
C LEU A 169 -5.79 -8.77 -10.46
N PHE A 170 -5.50 -8.87 -9.17
CA PHE A 170 -6.39 -9.27 -8.09
C PHE A 170 -6.45 -8.15 -7.06
N SER A 171 -7.65 -7.69 -6.69
CA SER A 171 -7.81 -6.63 -5.70
C SER A 171 -8.90 -6.94 -4.67
N LEU A 172 -8.61 -6.63 -3.41
CA LEU A 172 -9.57 -6.63 -2.30
C LEU A 172 -9.59 -5.21 -1.71
N GLY A 173 -10.76 -4.61 -1.54
CA GLY A 173 -10.82 -3.27 -0.96
C GLY A 173 -12.19 -2.62 -0.85
N ASN A 174 -12.25 -1.45 -0.22
CA ASN A 174 -13.51 -0.70 -0.18
C ASN A 174 -13.83 -0.11 -1.57
N MET A 175 -12.85 0.53 -2.19
CA MET A 175 -12.87 0.96 -3.59
C MET A 175 -11.76 0.21 -4.33
N ALA A 176 -12.12 -0.72 -5.21
CA ALA A 176 -11.14 -1.59 -5.84
C ALA A 176 -11.33 -1.71 -7.35
N LEU A 177 -10.21 -1.72 -8.07
CA LEU A 177 -10.15 -1.99 -9.50
C LEU A 177 -9.23 -3.19 -9.72
N ALA A 178 -9.67 -4.15 -10.52
CA ALA A 178 -8.78 -5.21 -10.96
C ALA A 178 -9.06 -5.67 -12.38
N ILE A 179 -8.05 -6.19 -13.05
CA ILE A 179 -8.23 -6.74 -14.39
C ILE A 179 -8.97 -8.08 -14.32
N LEU A 180 -8.60 -9.00 -13.42
CA LEU A 180 -9.21 -10.32 -13.33
C LEU A 180 -10.28 -10.41 -12.27
N VAL A 181 -9.92 -10.28 -10.99
CA VAL A 181 -10.84 -10.52 -9.87
C VAL A 181 -10.79 -9.38 -8.86
N THR A 182 -11.96 -8.87 -8.49
CA THR A 182 -12.10 -7.79 -7.52
C THR A 182 -13.16 -8.12 -6.47
N PHE A 183 -12.83 -7.92 -5.20
CA PHE A 183 -13.77 -8.05 -4.08
C PHE A 183 -13.83 -6.76 -3.25
N GLY A 184 -15.02 -6.35 -2.81
CA GLY A 184 -15.11 -5.08 -2.08
C GLY A 184 -16.48 -4.47 -1.88
N ASN A 185 -16.53 -3.16 -1.68
CA ASN A 185 -17.76 -2.39 -1.58
C ASN A 185 -18.14 -1.79 -2.94
N LEU A 186 -17.31 -0.90 -3.47
CA LEU A 186 -17.42 -0.35 -4.83
C LEU A 186 -16.29 -0.93 -5.68
N VAL A 187 -16.63 -1.80 -6.62
CA VAL A 187 -15.64 -2.59 -7.35
C VAL A 187 -15.89 -2.63 -8.85
N ALA A 188 -14.79 -2.66 -9.60
CA ALA A 188 -14.82 -3.00 -11.02
C ALA A 188 -13.73 -4.00 -11.39
N GLY A 189 -14.06 -4.91 -12.30
CA GLY A 189 -13.11 -5.86 -12.89
C GLY A 189 -13.80 -6.93 -13.75
N THR A 190 -13.06 -7.85 -14.36
CA THR A 190 -13.69 -8.90 -15.18
C THR A 190 -14.64 -9.77 -14.34
N LEU A 191 -14.19 -10.17 -13.16
CA LEU A 191 -14.96 -10.91 -12.17
C LEU A 191 -15.05 -10.06 -10.89
N ALA A 192 -16.23 -9.57 -10.54
CA ALA A 192 -16.37 -8.55 -9.50
C ALA A 192 -17.45 -8.91 -8.47
N ALA A 193 -17.11 -8.95 -7.18
CA ALA A 193 -18.10 -9.16 -6.13
C ALA A 193 -18.03 -8.08 -5.05
N GLY A 194 -19.16 -7.42 -4.80
CA GLY A 194 -19.25 -6.35 -3.83
C GLY A 194 -20.60 -5.68 -3.79
N ASN A 195 -20.81 -4.70 -2.92
CA ASN A 195 -22.11 -4.04 -2.81
C ASN A 195 -22.51 -3.35 -4.12
N ALA A 196 -21.59 -2.65 -4.78
CA ALA A 196 -21.72 -2.11 -6.13
C ALA A 196 -20.62 -2.71 -7.01
N ALA A 197 -21.00 -3.58 -7.94
CA ALA A 197 -20.07 -4.38 -8.74
C ALA A 197 -20.29 -4.19 -10.25
N LEU A 198 -19.23 -3.78 -10.95
CA LEU A 198 -19.17 -3.68 -12.40
C LEU A 198 -18.21 -4.73 -12.97
N GLY A 199 -18.70 -5.61 -13.84
CA GLY A 199 -17.81 -6.58 -14.47
C GLY A 199 -18.43 -7.41 -15.58
N TYR A 200 -17.65 -8.33 -16.15
CA TYR A 200 -18.18 -9.30 -17.12
C TYR A 200 -19.08 -10.32 -16.43
N ALA A 201 -18.61 -10.84 -15.29
CA ALA A 201 -19.43 -11.57 -14.33
C ALA A 201 -19.33 -10.91 -12.96
N SER A 202 -20.47 -10.64 -12.33
CA SER A 202 -20.50 -9.86 -11.10
C SER A 202 -21.58 -10.31 -10.12
N ALA A 203 -21.32 -10.08 -8.82
CA ALA A 203 -22.25 -10.42 -7.73
C ALA A 203 -22.30 -9.34 -6.65
N GLY A 204 -23.47 -9.09 -6.05
CA GLY A 204 -23.60 -7.95 -5.14
C GLY A 204 -25.00 -7.49 -4.79
N ASN A 205 -25.12 -6.24 -4.33
CA ASN A 205 -26.43 -5.59 -4.18
C ASN A 205 -26.83 -4.89 -5.49
N PHE A 206 -25.96 -4.03 -6.04
CA PHE A 206 -26.12 -3.35 -7.31
C PHE A 206 -25.09 -3.88 -8.30
N VAL A 207 -25.56 -4.56 -9.35
CA VAL A 207 -24.70 -5.38 -10.19
C VAL A 207 -24.91 -5.08 -11.66
N LEU A 208 -23.82 -4.73 -12.33
CA LEU A 208 -23.76 -4.51 -13.77
C LEU A 208 -22.81 -5.53 -14.38
N GLY A 209 -23.32 -6.32 -15.33
CA GLY A 209 -22.49 -7.28 -16.06
C GLY A 209 -23.24 -8.21 -16.99
N LYS A 210 -22.53 -8.93 -17.86
CA LYS A 210 -23.16 -9.91 -18.75
C LYS A 210 -23.80 -11.04 -17.94
N PHE A 211 -23.11 -11.52 -16.91
CA PHE A 211 -23.60 -12.44 -15.90
C PHE A 211 -23.69 -11.72 -14.57
N ALA A 212 -24.90 -11.48 -14.04
CA ALA A 212 -25.10 -10.63 -12.86
C ALA A 212 -26.01 -11.30 -11.83
N ILE A 213 -25.59 -11.35 -10.57
CA ILE A 213 -26.40 -11.90 -9.47
C ILE A 213 -26.42 -10.94 -8.31
N GLY A 214 -27.60 -10.53 -7.87
CA GLY A 214 -27.70 -9.58 -6.79
C GLY A 214 -29.11 -9.08 -6.59
N ASN A 215 -29.29 -8.12 -5.69
CA ASN A 215 -30.62 -7.57 -5.42
C ASN A 215 -31.15 -6.84 -6.68
N GLU A 216 -30.35 -5.92 -7.19
CA GLU A 216 -30.59 -5.13 -8.39
C GLU A 216 -29.54 -5.49 -9.44
N THR A 217 -29.99 -6.01 -10.58
CA THR A 217 -29.10 -6.56 -11.62
C THR A 217 -29.44 -5.99 -12.99
N MET A 218 -28.41 -5.68 -13.78
CA MET A 218 -28.57 -5.31 -15.19
C MET A 218 -27.55 -6.07 -16.03
N GLY A 219 -28.05 -6.81 -17.03
CA GLY A 219 -27.24 -7.78 -17.78
C GLY A 219 -28.04 -8.64 -18.75
N THR A 220 -27.36 -9.60 -19.39
CA THR A 220 -27.98 -10.59 -20.29
C THR A 220 -28.46 -11.83 -19.53
N HIS A 221 -27.64 -12.32 -18.60
CA HIS A 221 -27.94 -13.46 -17.75
C HIS A 221 -27.96 -13.00 -16.31
N THR A 222 -29.16 -12.70 -15.80
CA THR A 222 -29.32 -12.11 -14.47
C THR A 222 -30.13 -13.00 -13.54
N PHE A 223 -29.81 -12.93 -12.25
CA PHE A 223 -30.59 -13.54 -11.17
C PHE A 223 -30.77 -12.54 -10.04
N SER A 224 -32.01 -12.10 -9.82
CA SER A 224 -32.34 -11.18 -8.73
C SER A 224 -32.52 -11.95 -7.41
N VAL A 225 -31.77 -11.54 -6.38
CA VAL A 225 -31.80 -12.11 -5.03
C VAL A 225 -32.56 -11.16 -4.11
N SER A 226 -33.76 -11.54 -3.69
CA SER A 226 -34.54 -10.77 -2.69
C SER A 226 -34.28 -11.24 -1.27
N ASN A 227 -34.07 -12.55 -1.09
CA ASN A 227 -33.73 -13.13 0.20
C ASN A 227 -32.74 -14.29 0.01
N LEU A 228 -31.50 -14.06 0.43
CA LEU A 228 -30.41 -15.02 0.27
C LEU A 228 -30.75 -16.38 0.87
N TYR A 229 -31.32 -16.44 2.09
CA TYR A 229 -31.54 -17.69 2.82
C TYR A 229 -32.58 -18.59 2.16
N ILE A 230 -33.65 -18.00 1.64
CA ILE A 230 -34.74 -18.74 0.97
C ILE A 230 -34.29 -19.18 -0.43
N GLN A 231 -33.51 -18.34 -1.12
CA GLN A 231 -33.16 -18.54 -2.53
C GLN A 231 -31.82 -19.26 -2.73
N LEU A 232 -31.15 -19.77 -1.68
CA LEU A 232 -29.87 -20.48 -1.83
C LEU A 232 -29.94 -21.62 -2.84
N ASP A 233 -30.98 -22.45 -2.79
CA ASP A 233 -31.08 -23.59 -3.71
C ASP A 233 -31.43 -23.16 -5.13
N ALA A 234 -32.19 -22.08 -5.29
CA ALA A 234 -32.43 -21.45 -6.59
C ALA A 234 -31.13 -20.86 -7.18
N ILE A 235 -30.30 -20.22 -6.35
CA ILE A 235 -28.98 -19.72 -6.74
C ILE A 235 -28.07 -20.87 -7.19
N LYS A 236 -28.03 -21.98 -6.43
CA LYS A 236 -27.26 -23.19 -6.82
C LYS A 236 -27.73 -23.75 -8.16
N THR A 237 -29.05 -23.78 -8.37
CA THR A 237 -29.65 -24.30 -9.60
C THR A 237 -29.30 -23.40 -10.79
N PHE A 238 -29.42 -22.08 -10.62
CA PHE A 238 -28.98 -21.09 -11.59
C PHE A 238 -27.51 -21.29 -11.99
N PHE A 239 -26.61 -21.51 -11.02
CA PHE A 239 -25.20 -21.74 -11.31
C PHE A 239 -24.92 -23.03 -12.08
N ARG A 240 -25.66 -24.10 -11.79
CA ARG A 240 -25.53 -25.38 -12.49
C ARG A 240 -25.96 -25.27 -13.95
N GLU A 241 -27.06 -24.56 -14.19
CA GLU A 241 -27.64 -24.37 -15.52
C GLU A 241 -26.94 -23.28 -16.33
N LEU A 242 -26.12 -22.44 -15.69
CA LEU A 242 -25.45 -21.33 -16.33
C LEU A 242 -24.51 -21.80 -17.45
N SER A 243 -24.87 -21.49 -18.70
CA SER A 243 -24.01 -21.70 -19.86
C SER A 243 -22.96 -20.59 -19.95
N ALA A 244 -21.94 -20.65 -19.08
CA ALA A 244 -20.86 -19.67 -19.00
C ALA A 244 -19.45 -20.28 -19.18
N PRO A 245 -18.44 -19.47 -19.56
CA PRO A 245 -17.05 -19.91 -19.59
C PRO A 245 -16.57 -20.45 -18.24
N ALA A 246 -15.62 -21.38 -18.25
CA ALA A 246 -15.09 -22.01 -17.03
C ALA A 246 -14.63 -21.01 -15.94
N PRO A 247 -13.97 -19.88 -16.25
CA PRO A 247 -13.59 -18.89 -15.23
C PRO A 247 -14.80 -18.25 -14.52
N VAL A 248 -15.90 -18.01 -15.25
CA VAL A 248 -17.13 -17.44 -14.69
C VAL A 248 -17.82 -18.44 -13.77
N LYS A 249 -17.90 -19.72 -14.18
CA LYS A 249 -18.43 -20.80 -13.34
C LYS A 249 -17.61 -20.97 -12.06
N ALA A 250 -16.28 -20.94 -12.17
CA ALA A 250 -15.39 -21.04 -11.02
C ALA A 250 -15.59 -19.86 -10.05
N PHE A 251 -15.68 -18.63 -10.56
CA PHE A 251 -15.94 -17.44 -9.77
C PHE A 251 -17.25 -17.53 -8.98
N PHE A 252 -18.34 -17.89 -9.66
CA PHE A 252 -19.63 -18.06 -9.02
C PHE A 252 -19.68 -19.25 -8.05
N GLY A 253 -18.95 -20.34 -8.32
CA GLY A 253 -18.80 -21.43 -7.36
C GLY A 253 -18.08 -21.02 -6.06
N VAL A 254 -17.16 -20.04 -6.12
CA VAL A 254 -16.58 -19.43 -4.91
C VAL A 254 -17.65 -18.61 -4.17
N ILE A 255 -18.44 -17.81 -4.89
CA ILE A 255 -19.54 -17.03 -4.30
C ILE A 255 -20.58 -17.95 -3.64
N GLU A 256 -20.96 -19.05 -4.30
CA GLU A 256 -21.89 -20.05 -3.76
C GLU A 256 -21.39 -20.59 -2.41
N LYS A 257 -20.11 -20.96 -2.32
CA LYS A 257 -19.50 -21.42 -1.07
C LYS A 257 -19.56 -20.33 0.01
N LEU A 258 -19.26 -19.08 -0.35
CA LEU A 258 -19.34 -17.95 0.58
C LEU A 258 -20.78 -17.73 1.08
N CYS A 259 -21.78 -17.77 0.19
CA CYS A 259 -23.20 -17.70 0.55
C CYS A 259 -23.59 -18.84 1.49
N GLY A 260 -23.11 -20.07 1.24
CA GLY A 260 -23.35 -21.21 2.13
C GLY A 260 -22.76 -21.01 3.54
N VAL A 261 -21.56 -20.44 3.63
CA VAL A 261 -20.93 -20.09 4.91
C VAL A 261 -21.72 -18.99 5.64
N ILE A 262 -22.19 -17.97 4.93
CA ILE A 262 -23.00 -16.88 5.49
C ILE A 262 -24.34 -17.41 6.01
N ALA A 263 -24.97 -18.29 5.25
CA ALA A 263 -26.27 -18.84 5.62
C ALA A 263 -26.20 -19.81 6.81
N ASN A 264 -25.11 -20.58 6.91
CA ASN A 264 -24.91 -21.58 7.95
C ASN A 264 -23.54 -21.41 8.65
N PRO A 265 -23.36 -20.31 9.41
CA PRO A 265 -22.05 -19.96 9.99
C PRO A 265 -21.56 -20.99 10.99
N MET A 266 -22.48 -21.68 11.69
CA MET A 266 -22.15 -22.71 12.69
C MET A 266 -21.26 -23.81 12.14
N SER A 267 -21.46 -24.19 10.87
CA SER A 267 -20.66 -25.23 10.20
C SER A 267 -19.19 -24.83 9.99
N SER A 268 -18.90 -23.53 9.99
CA SER A 268 -17.61 -22.95 9.64
C SER A 268 -16.89 -22.29 10.83
N ILE A 269 -17.48 -22.33 12.03
CA ILE A 269 -16.88 -21.82 13.28
C ILE A 269 -15.43 -22.28 13.49
N PRO A 270 -15.09 -23.58 13.41
CA PRO A 270 -13.72 -24.02 13.66
C PRO A 270 -12.72 -23.40 12.67
N PHE A 271 -13.11 -23.22 11.41
CA PHE A 271 -12.29 -22.54 10.41
C PHE A 271 -12.07 -21.06 10.77
N PHE A 272 -13.11 -20.36 11.21
CA PHE A 272 -12.98 -18.96 11.63
C PHE A 272 -12.09 -18.78 12.85
N ILE A 273 -12.16 -19.70 13.81
CA ILE A 273 -11.27 -19.69 14.99
C ILE A 273 -9.81 -19.85 14.54
N ILE A 274 -9.52 -20.84 13.69
CA ILE A 274 -8.17 -21.08 13.17
C ILE A 274 -7.67 -19.86 12.39
N LEU A 275 -8.50 -19.29 11.50
CA LEU A 275 -8.15 -18.10 10.72
C LEU A 275 -7.87 -16.90 11.62
N SER A 276 -8.68 -16.70 12.66
CA SER A 276 -8.50 -15.62 13.64
C SER A 276 -7.20 -15.77 14.42
N LEU A 277 -6.87 -16.99 14.88
CA LEU A 277 -5.61 -17.29 15.54
C LEU A 277 -4.40 -17.07 14.62
N LEU A 278 -4.51 -17.48 13.35
CA LEU A 278 -3.46 -17.24 12.35
C LEU A 278 -3.26 -15.73 12.13
N LEU A 279 -4.34 -14.97 11.96
CA LEU A 279 -4.28 -13.51 11.82
C LEU A 279 -3.67 -12.85 13.06
N LEU A 280 -3.99 -13.34 14.26
CA LEU A 280 -3.38 -12.86 15.51
C LEU A 280 -1.87 -13.13 15.52
N ILE A 281 -1.42 -14.32 15.14
CA ILE A 281 0.01 -14.66 15.06
C ILE A 281 0.73 -13.77 14.03
N VAL A 282 0.12 -13.59 12.85
CA VAL A 282 0.68 -12.74 11.79
C VAL A 282 0.80 -11.29 12.27
N THR A 283 -0.26 -10.74 12.87
CA THR A 283 -0.25 -9.35 13.38
C THR A 283 0.76 -9.17 14.49
N LEU A 284 0.85 -10.10 15.45
CA LEU A 284 1.89 -10.10 16.48
C LEU A 284 3.30 -10.17 15.88
N THR A 285 3.51 -11.02 14.89
CA THR A 285 4.82 -11.13 14.22
C THR A 285 5.19 -9.85 13.49
N LEU A 286 4.24 -9.26 12.75
CA LEU A 286 4.39 -7.98 12.05
C LEU A 286 4.58 -6.80 13.02
N TYR A 287 4.16 -6.91 14.27
CA TYR A 287 4.42 -5.90 15.29
C TYR A 287 5.79 -6.10 15.95
N ILE A 288 6.08 -7.32 16.40
CA ILE A 288 7.26 -7.65 17.21
C ILE A 288 8.54 -7.60 16.37
N VAL A 289 8.54 -8.22 15.18
CA VAL A 289 9.75 -8.37 14.37
C VAL A 289 10.29 -7.00 13.91
N PRO A 290 9.48 -6.11 13.31
CA PRO A 290 9.97 -4.79 12.92
C PRO A 290 10.45 -3.95 14.11
N ASN A 291 9.75 -4.04 15.26
CA ASN A 291 10.18 -3.34 16.47
C ASN A 291 11.56 -3.82 16.93
N ARG A 292 11.79 -5.14 16.99
CA ARG A 292 13.10 -5.70 17.36
C ARG A 292 14.20 -5.27 16.39
N LEU A 293 13.93 -5.30 15.09
CA LEU A 293 14.91 -4.90 14.07
C LEU A 293 15.26 -3.41 14.15
N LEU A 294 14.28 -2.55 14.43
CA LEU A 294 14.51 -1.12 14.61
C LEU A 294 15.31 -0.81 15.88
N MET A 295 15.11 -1.56 16.97
CA MET A 295 15.85 -1.35 18.22
C MET A 295 17.31 -1.79 18.12
N ARG A 296 17.61 -2.87 17.36
CA ARG A 296 18.98 -3.37 17.17
C ARG A 296 19.91 -2.36 16.47
N LYS A 297 19.36 -1.41 15.70
CA LYS A 297 20.13 -0.35 15.04
C LYS A 297 20.38 0.86 15.94
N SER A 298 19.59 1.06 17.00
CA SER A 298 19.73 2.21 17.92
C SER A 298 20.71 1.99 19.07
N GLU A 299 21.27 0.79 19.21
CA GLU A 299 22.36 0.53 20.16
C GLU A 299 23.68 0.97 19.52
N PRO A 300 24.41 1.94 20.10
CA PRO A 300 25.76 2.25 19.66
C PRO A 300 26.65 1.04 19.93
N ASN A 301 27.40 0.61 18.90
CA ASN A 301 28.56 -0.26 19.09
C ASN A 301 29.71 0.54 19.72
#